data_AF-A0A1H7CLS5-F1
#
_entry.id   AF-A0A1H7CLS5-F1
#
_cell.length_a   1.000
_cell.length_b   1.000
_cell.length_c   1.000
_cell.angle_alpha   90.00
_cell.angle_beta   90.00
_cell.angle_gamma   90.00
#
_symmetry.space_group_name_H-M   'P 1'
#
loop_
_entity.id
_entity.type
_entity.pdbx_description
1 polymer ?
#
loop_
_entity_poly.entity_id
_entity_poly.type
_entity_poly.pdbx_seq_one_letter_code
_entity_poly.pdbx_strand_id
1 'polypeptide(L)'
;MSDFRQMVVDAGVKELRHQLGDDEVDQHGTYVQVESGFKMARLAEHILRTALGSDNEYIIQQIAQEIAGPGEDWEPHLSKAADILTAVWGAVGHLMDPLP
;
A
#
# COMPACT_ATOMS: atom_id res chain seq x y z
N MET A 1 16.34 -4.00 6.16
CA MET A 1 14.89 -4.07 6.43
C MET A 1 14.29 -2.73 6.89
N SER A 2 15.04 -1.83 7.57
CA SER A 2 14.55 -0.48 7.94
C SER A 2 14.31 0.44 6.72
N ASP A 3 15.18 0.36 5.72
CA ASP A 3 15.23 1.37 4.66
C ASP A 3 14.06 1.27 3.68
N PHE A 4 13.63 0.03 3.36
CA PHE A 4 12.43 -0.19 2.54
C PHE A 4 11.16 0.32 3.24
N ARG A 5 11.05 0.08 4.56
CA ARG A 5 9.92 0.56 5.36
C ARG A 5 9.88 2.08 5.39
N GLN A 6 11.02 2.73 5.60
CA GLN A 6 11.12 4.19 5.59
C GLN A 6 10.79 4.77 4.20
N MET A 7 11.30 4.17 3.13
CA MET A 7 11.01 4.58 1.76
C MET A 7 9.51 4.55 1.42
N VAL A 8 8.79 3.50 1.84
CA VAL A 8 7.33 3.40 1.65
C VAL A 8 6.60 4.48 2.44
N VAL A 9 7.02 4.74 3.68
CA VAL A 9 6.43 5.80 4.50
C VAL A 9 6.66 7.17 3.89
N ASP A 10 7.89 7.48 3.45
CA ASP A 10 8.23 8.77 2.88
C ASP A 10 7.48 9.02 1.56
N ALA A 11 7.31 7.99 0.73
CA ALA A 11 6.47 8.06 -0.47
C ALA A 11 5.00 8.33 -0.12
N GLY A 12 4.47 7.63 0.90
CA GLY A 12 3.10 7.84 1.40
C GLY A 12 2.86 9.23 1.96
N VAL A 13 3.81 9.77 2.76
CA VAL A 13 3.74 11.11 3.33
C VAL A 13 3.81 12.17 2.24
N LYS A 14 4.71 12.02 1.26
CA LYS A 14 4.84 12.96 0.14
C LYS A 14 3.54 13.08 -0.65
N GLU A 15 2.89 11.95 -0.92
CA GLU A 15 1.61 11.95 -1.62
C GLU A 15 0.48 12.54 -0.77
N LEU A 16 0.40 12.19 0.52
CA LEU A 16 -0.58 12.77 1.43
C LEU A 16 -0.47 14.29 1.51
N ARG A 17 0.76 14.80 1.61
CA ARG A 17 1.04 16.24 1.62
C ARG A 17 0.64 16.91 0.30
N HIS A 18 0.89 16.24 -0.84
CA HIS A 18 0.46 16.74 -2.14
C HIS A 18 -1.07 16.88 -2.23
N GLN A 19 -1.84 15.93 -1.68
CA GLN A 19 -3.29 15.93 -1.77
C GLN A 19 -3.99 16.79 -0.71
N LEU A 20 -3.41 16.90 0.48
CA LEU A 20 -4.08 17.47 1.66
C LEU A 20 -3.50 18.81 2.10
N GLY A 21 -2.26 19.11 1.70
CA GLY A 21 -1.46 20.21 2.24
C GLY A 21 -0.48 19.71 3.31
N ASP A 22 0.67 20.38 3.39
CA ASP A 22 1.76 20.00 4.29
C ASP A 22 1.36 19.99 5.78
N ASP A 23 0.46 20.89 6.16
CA ASP A 23 0.01 21.11 7.55
C ASP A 23 -0.95 20.01 8.07
N GLU A 24 -1.46 19.17 7.17
CA GLU A 24 -2.47 18.14 7.46
C GLU A 24 -1.86 16.75 7.70
N VAL A 25 -0.52 16.64 7.67
CA VAL A 25 0.22 15.38 7.71
C VAL A 25 1.41 15.46 8.65
N ASP A 26 1.24 14.91 9.85
CA ASP A 26 2.31 14.76 10.84
C ASP A 26 3.01 13.40 10.72
N GLN A 27 4.35 13.43 10.69
CA GLN A 27 5.19 12.23 10.56
C GLN A 27 6.09 12.08 11.79
N HIS A 28 6.02 10.92 12.44
CA HIS A 28 6.89 10.52 13.53
C HIS A 28 7.60 9.20 13.17
N GLY A 29 8.73 9.28 12.48
CA GLY A 29 9.45 8.11 11.97
C GLY A 29 8.64 7.37 10.90
N THR A 30 8.23 6.13 11.17
CA THR A 30 7.35 5.34 10.28
C THR A 30 5.85 5.51 10.58
N TYR A 31 5.50 6.30 11.60
CA TYR A 31 4.11 6.60 11.94
C TYR A 31 3.67 7.88 11.24
N VAL A 32 2.50 7.82 10.60
CA VAL A 32 1.87 8.96 9.93
C VAL A 32 0.51 9.19 10.57
N GLN A 33 0.29 10.39 11.11
CA GLN A 33 -0.98 10.81 11.68
C GLN A 33 -1.68 11.72 10.67
N VAL A 34 -2.95 11.38 10.38
CA VAL A 34 -3.78 12.12 9.44
C VAL A 34 -5.13 12.41 10.11
N GLU A 35 -5.62 13.65 10.05
CA GLU A 35 -6.78 14.09 10.84
C GLU A 35 -8.13 13.42 10.47
N SER A 36 -8.21 12.59 9.42
CA SER A 36 -9.48 11.96 8.99
C SER A 36 -9.31 10.55 8.39
N GLY A 37 -10.23 9.64 8.73
CA GLY A 37 -10.24 8.25 8.24
C GLY A 37 -10.37 8.12 6.71
N PHE A 38 -11.05 9.07 6.05
CA PHE A 38 -11.14 9.12 4.58
C PHE A 38 -9.77 9.34 3.92
N LYS A 39 -8.89 10.08 4.60
CA LYS A 39 -7.53 10.39 4.14
C LYS A 39 -6.60 9.16 4.25
N MET A 40 -6.82 8.29 5.25
CA MET A 40 -6.10 7.01 5.38
C MET A 40 -6.49 5.97 4.31
N ALA A 41 -7.76 5.95 3.90
CA ALA A 41 -8.21 5.08 2.81
C ALA A 41 -7.55 5.47 1.48
N ARG A 42 -7.38 6.79 1.21
CA ARG A 42 -6.65 7.31 0.04
C ARG A 42 -5.17 6.93 0.03
N LEU A 43 -4.50 6.98 1.18
CA LEU A 43 -3.12 6.49 1.31
C LEU A 43 -3.04 5.00 0.98
N ALA A 44 -3.95 4.19 1.55
CA ALA A 44 -3.98 2.76 1.30
C ALA A 44 -4.20 2.45 -0.18
N GLU A 45 -5.11 3.16 -0.86
CA GLU A 45 -5.31 3.01 -2.30
C GLU A 45 -4.07 3.35 -3.11
N HIS A 46 -3.37 4.44 -2.77
CA HIS A 46 -2.16 4.82 -3.51
C HIS A 46 -1.05 3.79 -3.35
N ILE A 47 -0.81 3.27 -2.13
CA ILE A 47 0.16 2.20 -1.88
C ILE A 47 -0.18 0.96 -2.72
N LEU A 48 -1.45 0.57 -2.75
CA LEU A 48 -1.93 -0.57 -3.52
C LEU A 48 -1.79 -0.33 -5.04
N ARG A 49 -2.05 0.89 -5.51
CA ARG A 49 -1.88 1.27 -6.91
C ARG A 49 -0.41 1.23 -7.33
N THR A 50 0.51 1.72 -6.49
CA THR A 50 1.95 1.62 -6.74
C THR A 50 2.43 0.17 -6.75
N ALA A 51 1.87 -0.67 -5.87
CA ALA A 51 2.16 -2.11 -5.83
C ALA A 51 1.66 -2.86 -7.07
N LEU A 52 0.58 -2.38 -7.70
CA LEU A 52 0.02 -2.91 -8.95
C LEU A 52 0.66 -2.29 -10.21
N GLY A 53 1.35 -1.15 -10.07
CA GLY A 53 2.10 -0.51 -11.13
C GLY A 53 3.39 -1.29 -11.43
N SER A 54 3.65 -1.53 -12.71
CA SER A 54 4.66 -2.42 -13.30
C SER A 54 6.12 -2.22 -12.85
N ASP A 55 6.41 -1.22 -12.02
CA ASP A 55 7.75 -0.80 -11.67
C ASP A 55 8.25 -1.39 -10.34
N ASN A 56 7.38 -2.08 -9.56
CA ASN A 56 7.78 -2.67 -8.28
C ASN A 56 7.00 -3.94 -7.88
N GLU A 57 7.47 -5.09 -8.34
CA GLU A 57 6.90 -6.41 -8.00
C GLU A 57 7.17 -6.85 -6.55
N TYR A 58 7.94 -6.10 -5.76
CA TYR A 58 8.37 -6.53 -4.42
C TYR A 58 7.20 -6.91 -3.51
N ILE A 59 6.11 -6.15 -3.54
CA ILE A 59 4.93 -6.42 -2.70
C ILE A 59 4.25 -7.72 -3.13
N ILE A 60 4.13 -7.95 -4.45
CA ILE A 60 3.57 -9.19 -5.00
C ILE A 60 4.45 -10.38 -4.61
N GLN A 61 5.78 -10.23 -4.69
CA GLN A 61 6.74 -11.27 -4.27
C GLN A 61 6.63 -11.58 -2.77
N GLN A 62 6.52 -10.57 -1.91
CA GLN A 62 6.34 -10.77 -0.46
C GLN A 62 5.03 -11.53 -0.16
N ILE A 63 3.94 -11.17 -0.83
CA ILE A 63 2.66 -11.89 -0.69
C ILE A 63 2.79 -13.33 -1.19
N ALA A 64 3.47 -13.57 -2.32
CA ALA A 64 3.70 -14.91 -2.86
C ALA A 64 4.53 -15.78 -1.90
N GLN A 65 5.57 -15.22 -1.29
CA GLN A 65 6.40 -15.89 -0.27
C GLN A 65 5.59 -16.26 0.98
N GLU A 66 4.70 -15.36 1.42
CA GLU A 66 3.82 -15.62 2.56
C GLU A 66 2.79 -16.72 2.25
N ILE A 67 2.29 -16.80 1.01
CA ILE A 67 1.37 -17.85 0.58
C ILE A 67 2.06 -19.23 0.53
N ALA A 68 3.27 -19.29 -0.02
CA ALA A 68 4.03 -20.53 -0.18
C ALA A 68 4.52 -21.06 1.17
N GLY A 69 4.91 -20.16 2.08
CA GLY A 69 5.46 -20.55 3.38
C GLY A 69 6.92 -21.01 3.31
N PRO A 70 7.52 -21.39 4.46
CA PRO A 70 8.96 -21.60 4.56
C PRO A 70 9.44 -22.84 3.78
N GLY A 71 10.33 -22.63 2.81
CA GLY A 71 10.97 -23.72 2.06
C GLY A 71 10.21 -24.21 0.83
N GLU A 72 9.05 -23.61 0.53
CA GLU A 72 8.32 -23.85 -0.71
C GLU A 72 8.72 -22.85 -1.81
N ASP A 73 8.53 -23.25 -3.07
CA ASP A 73 8.73 -22.37 -4.21
C ASP A 73 7.59 -21.36 -4.30
N TRP A 74 7.92 -20.07 -4.28
CA TRP A 74 6.94 -18.99 -4.22
C TRP A 74 6.53 -18.48 -5.62
N GLU A 75 7.33 -18.73 -6.67
CA GLU A 75 7.05 -18.23 -8.02
C GLU A 75 5.67 -18.69 -8.56
N PRO A 76 5.21 -19.94 -8.34
CA PRO A 76 3.87 -20.39 -8.75
C PRO A 76 2.73 -19.58 -8.12
N HIS A 77 2.99 -18.90 -7.00
CA HIS A 77 2.00 -18.13 -6.25
C HIS A 77 1.90 -16.67 -6.68
N LEU A 78 2.75 -16.20 -7.60
CA LEU A 78 2.75 -14.81 -8.10
C LEU A 78 1.40 -14.35 -8.63
N SER A 79 0.75 -15.19 -9.45
CA SER A 79 -0.58 -14.89 -10.02
C SER A 79 -1.63 -14.71 -8.90
N LYS A 80 -1.63 -15.63 -7.93
CA LYS A 80 -2.53 -15.58 -6.77
C LYS A 80 -2.25 -14.37 -5.87
N ALA A 81 -0.99 -13.98 -5.72
CA ALA A 81 -0.59 -12.80 -4.97
C ALA A 81 -1.10 -11.51 -5.65
N ALA A 82 -1.02 -11.41 -6.98
CA ALA A 82 -1.56 -10.30 -7.75
C ALA A 82 -3.10 -10.21 -7.64
N ASP A 83 -3.79 -11.35 -7.67
CA ASP A 83 -5.25 -11.41 -7.48
C ASP A 83 -5.67 -10.90 -6.09
N ILE A 84 -4.96 -11.32 -5.04
CA ILE A 84 -5.21 -10.85 -3.66
C ILE A 84 -5.01 -9.34 -3.57
N LEU A 85 -3.91 -8.83 -4.12
CA LEU A 85 -3.61 -7.40 -4.11
C LEU A 85 -4.69 -6.60 -4.85
N THR A 86 -5.15 -7.10 -6.00
CA THR A 86 -6.24 -6.50 -6.80
C THR A 86 -7.56 -6.49 -6.02
N ALA A 87 -7.89 -7.58 -5.33
CA ALA A 87 -9.10 -7.67 -4.50
C ALA A 87 -9.07 -6.67 -3.32
N VAL A 88 -7.91 -6.54 -2.66
CA VAL A 88 -7.72 -5.56 -1.59
C VAL A 88 -7.84 -4.13 -2.12
N TRP A 89 -7.27 -3.84 -3.30
CA TRP A 89 -7.42 -2.54 -3.97
C TRP A 89 -8.90 -2.22 -4.28
N GLY A 90 -9.64 -3.17 -4.84
CA GLY A 90 -11.07 -3.00 -5.11
C GLY A 90 -11.91 -2.75 -3.84
N ALA A 91 -11.60 -3.43 -2.74
CA ALA A 91 -12.26 -3.24 -1.45
C ALA A 91 -11.97 -1.87 -0.83
N VAL A 92 -10.71 -1.43 -0.89
CA VAL A 92 -10.30 -0.09 -0.43
C VAL A 92 -10.93 1.00 -1.31
N GLY A 93 -10.98 0.77 -2.63
CA GLY A 93 -11.69 1.66 -3.57
C GLY A 93 -13.16 1.86 -3.20
N HIS A 94 -13.90 0.77 -2.92
CA HIS A 94 -15.30 0.84 -2.48
C HIS A 94 -15.50 1.63 -1.17
N LEU A 95 -14.54 1.57 -0.24
CA LEU A 95 -14.61 2.33 1.01
C LEU A 95 -14.39 3.83 0.83
N MET A 96 -13.79 4.23 -0.29
CA MET A 96 -13.57 5.64 -0.65
C MET A 96 -14.61 6.18 -1.63
N ASP A 97 -15.39 5.30 -2.25
CA ASP A 97 -16.47 5.71 -3.12
C ASP A 97 -17.51 6.42 -2.24
N PRO A 98 -17.80 7.71 -2.48
CA PRO A 98 -18.87 8.37 -1.75
C PRO A 98 -20.15 7.60 -2.08
N LEU A 99 -20.76 6.97 -1.07
CA LEU A 99 -22.11 6.43 -1.22
C LEU A 99 -23.00 7.51 -1.86
N PRO A 100 -23.94 7.13 -2.76
CA PRO A 100 -24.78 8.07 -3.51
C PRO A 100 -25.57 9.03 -2.62
#